data_AF-F0YSC7-F1
#
_entry.id   AF-F0YSC7-F1
#
_cell.length_a   1.000
_cell.length_b   1.000
_cell.length_c   1.000
_cell.angle_alpha   90.00
_cell.angle_beta   90.00
_cell.angle_gamma   90.00
#
_symmetry.space_group_name_H-M   'P 1'
#
loop_
_entity.id
_entity.type
_entity.pdbx_description
1 polymer ?
#
loop_
_entity_poly.entity_id
_entity_poly.type
_entity_poly.pdbx_seq_one_letter_code
_entity_poly.pdbx_strand_id
1 'polypeptide(L)'
;MGSGPAMLALLLLAPKRPRLPRMAAIINANNTPKRRRGLPPLPTALVRGGRRGTSLKAPPVVQPAPRLPIAKALAAFAALAASATLALSRLECSLPDAAWLVATTATTTGFGDVAPITPAGRAVCCGVALAGFGLVGTLAARVVDDWVARQRNPGRRRRRSGLRLGLAAACLLLFGAAGLRRCDGLAWGDALYLSVMVATTTGYGDVVPSAAGRPFAAAFGLLSAVTFSNLVGALAVAPLERELAAARRAALVS
;
A
#
# COMPACT_ATOMS: atom_id res chain seq x y z
N MET A 1 41.06 8.75 7.69
CA MET A 1 41.32 7.92 8.89
C MET A 1 40.97 8.75 10.12
N GLY A 2 40.10 8.26 11.00
CA GLY A 2 39.90 8.86 12.33
C GLY A 2 38.48 9.31 12.67
N SER A 3 37.55 8.36 12.90
CA SER A 3 36.33 8.61 13.69
C SER A 3 35.84 7.32 14.39
N GLY A 4 36.79 6.51 14.87
CA GLY A 4 36.53 5.26 15.60
C GLY A 4 36.27 5.35 17.12
N PRO A 5 36.69 6.38 17.89
CA PRO A 5 36.62 6.26 19.35
C PRO A 5 35.34 6.84 19.99
N ALA A 6 34.59 7.72 19.32
CA ALA A 6 33.42 8.37 19.92
C ALA A 6 32.19 7.46 20.05
N MET A 7 32.03 6.48 19.16
CA MET A 7 30.87 5.56 19.18
C MET A 7 31.04 4.43 20.22
N LEU A 8 32.28 4.12 20.61
CA LEU A 8 32.56 3.13 21.67
C LEU A 8 32.26 3.67 23.08
N ALA A 9 32.43 4.98 23.30
CA ALA A 9 32.12 5.61 24.59
C ALA A 9 30.62 5.61 24.91
N LEU A 10 29.76 5.71 23.88
CA LEU A 10 28.30 5.69 24.03
C LEU A 10 27.75 4.28 24.35
N LEU A 11 28.50 3.22 24.03
CA LEU A 11 28.16 1.83 24.36
C LEU A 11 28.53 1.45 25.80
N LEU A 12 29.48 2.16 26.43
CA LEU A 12 29.94 1.89 27.80
C LEU A 12 29.12 2.60 28.89
N LEU A 13 28.27 3.56 28.52
CA LEU A 13 27.37 4.29 29.44
C LEU A 13 25.93 3.75 29.45
N ALA A 14 25.66 2.63 28.78
CA ALA A 14 24.34 2.00 28.85
C ALA A 14 24.07 1.45 30.27
N PRO A 15 22.95 1.83 30.91
CA PRO A 15 22.62 1.32 32.25
C PRO A 15 22.45 -0.20 32.21
N LYS A 16 23.00 -0.89 33.23
CA LYS A 16 22.89 -2.35 33.41
C LYS A 16 21.43 -2.78 33.28
N ARG A 17 21.16 -3.67 32.31
CA ARG A 17 19.85 -4.30 32.11
C ARG A 17 19.39 -4.93 33.43
N PRO A 18 18.16 -4.66 33.91
CA PRO A 18 17.62 -5.38 35.06
C PRO A 18 17.51 -6.86 34.70
N ARG A 19 18.03 -7.73 35.59
CA ARG A 19 17.92 -9.19 35.47
C ARG A 19 16.43 -9.55 35.56
N LEU A 20 15.83 -9.91 34.42
CA LEU A 20 14.47 -10.44 34.38
C LEU A 20 14.41 -11.74 35.21
N PRO A 21 13.54 -11.85 36.23
CA PRO A 21 13.26 -13.12 36.88
C PRO A 21 12.61 -14.08 35.88
N ARG A 22 12.98 -15.36 35.99
CA ARG A 22 12.62 -16.47 35.09
C ARG A 22 11.12 -16.48 34.71
N MET A 23 10.83 -16.14 33.44
CA MET A 23 9.51 -16.25 32.82
C MET A 23 8.93 -17.68 32.74
N ALA A 24 9.72 -18.71 33.10
CA ALA A 24 9.24 -20.09 33.16
C ALA A 24 8.16 -20.32 34.25
N ALA A 25 8.03 -19.42 35.24
CA ALA A 25 7.05 -19.60 36.32
C ALA A 25 5.62 -19.13 35.96
N ILE A 26 5.45 -18.25 34.97
CA ILE A 26 4.12 -17.69 34.63
C ILE A 26 3.36 -18.60 33.64
N ILE A 27 4.07 -19.41 32.85
CA ILE A 27 3.45 -20.28 31.84
C ILE A 27 2.80 -21.53 32.48
N ASN A 28 3.20 -21.95 33.68
CA ASN A 28 2.70 -23.19 34.29
C ASN A 28 1.54 -23.02 35.30
N ALA A 29 1.06 -21.79 35.55
CA ALA A 29 -0.03 -21.56 36.51
C ALA A 29 -1.44 -21.75 35.93
N ASN A 30 -1.58 -21.92 34.61
CA ASN A 30 -2.88 -21.94 33.94
C ASN A 30 -3.35 -23.33 33.48
N ASN A 31 -2.58 -24.39 33.75
CA ASN A 31 -2.88 -25.77 33.33
C ASN A 31 -3.31 -26.71 34.46
N THR A 32 -3.56 -26.22 35.67
CA THR A 32 -4.16 -27.06 36.71
C THR A 32 -5.68 -27.18 36.48
N PRO A 33 -6.25 -28.38 36.36
CA PRO A 33 -7.69 -28.55 36.20
C PRO A 33 -8.37 -28.10 37.50
N LYS A 34 -8.97 -26.91 37.50
CA LYS A 34 -9.80 -26.44 38.61
C LYS A 34 -11.02 -27.36 38.72
N ARG A 35 -10.93 -28.30 39.68
CA ARG A 35 -12.01 -29.13 40.21
C ARG A 35 -13.28 -28.27 40.35
N ARG A 36 -14.39 -28.78 39.79
CA ARG A 36 -15.76 -28.29 40.05
C ARG A 36 -16.01 -28.26 41.55
N ARG A 37 -15.87 -27.09 42.19
CA ARG A 37 -16.49 -26.77 43.49
C ARG A 37 -17.70 -25.90 43.20
N GLY A 38 -18.81 -26.23 43.83
CA GLY A 38 -20.16 -25.78 43.50
C GLY A 38 -20.25 -24.30 43.19
N LEU A 39 -20.88 -23.97 42.06
CA LEU A 39 -21.38 -22.63 41.84
C LEU A 39 -22.37 -22.30 42.97
N PRO A 40 -22.32 -21.08 43.54
CA PRO A 40 -23.43 -20.60 44.35
C PRO A 40 -24.72 -20.66 43.50
N PRO A 41 -25.88 -21.02 44.08
CA PRO A 41 -27.12 -21.00 43.33
C PRO A 41 -27.32 -19.60 42.77
N LEU A 42 -27.52 -19.52 41.45
CA LEU A 42 -27.81 -18.28 40.75
C LEU A 42 -28.97 -17.59 41.46
N PRO A 43 -28.87 -16.28 41.78
CA PRO A 43 -29.99 -15.56 42.36
C PRO A 43 -31.17 -15.65 41.38
N THR A 44 -32.25 -16.26 41.85
CA THR A 44 -33.51 -16.52 41.13
C THR A 44 -34.18 -15.24 40.61
N ALA A 45 -33.65 -14.06 40.97
CA ALA A 45 -34.07 -12.75 40.50
C ALA A 45 -33.67 -12.42 39.05
N LEU A 46 -32.72 -13.15 38.44
CA LEU A 46 -32.30 -12.92 37.04
C LEU A 46 -33.09 -13.72 35.99
N VAL A 47 -33.98 -14.62 36.42
CA VAL A 47 -34.82 -15.44 35.50
C VAL A 47 -36.22 -14.82 35.29
N ARG A 48 -36.55 -13.73 35.99
CA ARG A 48 -37.83 -13.02 35.86
C ARG A 48 -37.65 -11.56 35.43
N GLY A 49 -36.81 -11.34 34.42
CA GLY A 49 -36.71 -10.07 33.68
C GLY A 49 -37.12 -10.31 32.24
N GLY A 50 -38.32 -9.88 31.89
CA GLY A 50 -38.97 -10.20 30.62
C GLY A 50 -38.16 -9.84 29.38
N ARG A 51 -38.53 -10.52 28.29
CA ARG A 51 -38.33 -10.14 26.89
C ARG A 51 -38.24 -8.62 26.70
N ARG A 52 -37.05 -8.07 26.84
CA ARG A 52 -36.65 -6.82 26.21
C ARG A 52 -35.35 -7.14 25.52
N GLY A 53 -35.47 -7.42 24.23
CA GLY A 53 -34.31 -7.44 23.35
C GLY A 53 -33.66 -6.07 23.44
N THR A 54 -32.66 -5.93 24.30
CA THR A 54 -31.60 -4.96 24.10
C THR A 54 -30.84 -5.47 22.89
N SER A 55 -31.40 -5.17 21.72
CA SER A 55 -30.68 -5.18 20.46
C SER A 55 -29.40 -4.41 20.74
N LEU A 56 -28.29 -5.13 20.91
CA LEU A 56 -26.95 -4.55 20.83
C LEU A 56 -26.93 -3.87 19.48
N LYS A 57 -27.26 -2.58 19.48
CA LYS A 57 -27.38 -1.77 18.28
C LYS A 57 -26.05 -1.94 17.60
N ALA A 58 -26.05 -2.63 16.46
CA ALA A 58 -24.83 -2.87 15.70
C ALA A 58 -24.08 -1.53 15.63
N PRO A 59 -22.75 -1.51 15.85
CA PRO A 59 -21.99 -0.28 15.77
C PRO A 59 -22.39 0.43 14.46
N PRO A 60 -22.64 1.75 14.49
CA PRO A 60 -23.14 2.45 13.33
C PRO A 60 -22.24 2.09 12.15
N VAL A 61 -22.84 1.50 11.11
CA VAL A 61 -22.13 1.20 9.89
C VAL A 61 -21.68 2.55 9.36
N VAL A 62 -20.40 2.87 9.50
CA VAL A 62 -19.81 4.09 8.97
C VAL A 62 -20.03 4.02 7.47
N GLN A 63 -21.02 4.76 6.98
CA GLN A 63 -21.30 4.80 5.56
C GLN A 63 -20.09 5.45 4.88
N PRO A 64 -19.55 4.85 3.80
CA PRO A 64 -18.46 5.48 3.09
C PRO A 64 -18.92 6.86 2.61
N ALA A 65 -18.10 7.90 2.85
CA ALA A 65 -18.35 9.25 2.35
C ALA A 65 -18.65 9.25 0.85
N PRO A 66 -19.44 10.20 0.32
CA PRO A 66 -19.71 10.30 -1.11
C PRO A 66 -18.39 10.42 -1.88
N ARG A 67 -18.03 9.37 -2.61
CA ARG A 67 -16.78 9.33 -3.38
C ARG A 67 -17.04 9.93 -4.75
N LEU A 68 -16.16 10.82 -5.19
CA LEU A 68 -16.17 11.27 -6.58
C LEU A 68 -16.04 10.02 -7.46
N PRO A 69 -16.90 9.83 -8.49
CA PRO A 69 -16.72 8.71 -9.42
C PRO A 69 -15.31 8.78 -10.01
N ILE A 70 -14.59 7.65 -10.01
CA ILE A 70 -13.17 7.58 -10.42
C ILE A 70 -12.94 8.19 -11.80
N ALA A 71 -13.88 8.08 -12.74
CA ALA A 71 -13.77 8.75 -14.04
C ALA A 71 -13.59 10.27 -13.90
N LYS A 72 -14.31 10.91 -12.98
CA LYS A 72 -14.15 12.34 -12.69
C LYS A 72 -12.83 12.63 -11.98
N ALA A 73 -12.40 11.76 -11.06
CA ALA A 73 -11.12 11.92 -10.37
C ALA A 73 -9.93 11.82 -11.35
N LEU A 74 -9.97 10.85 -12.26
CA LEU A 74 -8.99 10.69 -13.33
C LEU A 74 -9.01 11.86 -14.30
N ALA A 75 -10.19 12.34 -14.70
CA ALA A 75 -10.32 13.51 -15.58
C ALA A 75 -9.77 14.79 -14.92
N ALA A 76 -10.09 15.02 -13.65
CA ALA A 76 -9.55 16.15 -12.90
C ALA A 76 -8.02 16.07 -12.76
N PHE A 77 -7.50 14.87 -12.49
CA PHE A 77 -6.05 14.64 -12.43
C PHE A 77 -5.36 14.86 -13.77
N ALA A 78 -5.93 14.37 -14.87
CA ALA A 78 -5.41 14.58 -16.21
C ALA A 78 -5.39 16.06 -16.60
N ALA A 79 -6.45 16.81 -16.24
CA ALA A 79 -6.49 18.26 -16.46
C ALA A 79 -5.43 19.00 -15.64
N LEU A 80 -5.22 18.60 -14.38
CA LEU A 80 -4.14 19.14 -13.54
C LEU A 80 -2.76 18.82 -14.11
N ALA A 81 -2.52 17.59 -14.58
CA ALA A 81 -1.25 17.19 -15.18
C ALA A 81 -0.97 17.99 -16.47
N ALA A 82 -1.99 18.19 -17.31
CA ALA A 82 -1.87 18.99 -18.53
C ALA A 82 -1.57 20.47 -18.21
N SER A 83 -2.25 21.05 -17.22
CA SER A 83 -2.00 22.44 -16.81
C SER A 83 -0.62 22.62 -16.18
N ALA A 84 -0.19 21.69 -15.33
CA ALA A 84 1.16 21.69 -14.76
C ALA A 84 2.25 21.53 -15.82
N THR A 85 2.02 20.69 -16.83
CA THR A 85 2.94 20.51 -17.97
C THR A 85 3.12 21.81 -18.72
N LEU A 86 2.01 22.49 -19.05
CA LEU A 86 2.04 23.77 -19.75
C LEU A 86 2.68 24.89 -18.90
N ALA A 87 2.46 24.87 -17.58
CA ALA A 87 3.09 25.82 -16.67
C ALA A 87 4.62 25.61 -16.64
N LEU A 88 5.08 24.37 -16.42
CA LEU A 88 6.51 24.05 -16.37
C LEU A 88 7.21 24.26 -17.71
N SER A 89 6.53 24.01 -18.83
CA SER A 89 7.09 24.26 -20.16
C SER A 89 7.31 25.74 -20.46
N ARG A 90 6.56 26.63 -19.78
CA ARG A 90 6.71 28.08 -19.89
C ARG A 90 7.71 28.65 -18.89
N LEU A 91 7.94 27.95 -17.78
CA LEU A 91 8.77 28.43 -16.68
C LEU A 91 10.22 27.95 -16.76
N GLU A 92 10.47 26.68 -17.14
CA GLU A 92 11.79 26.07 -16.90
C GLU A 92 12.35 25.22 -18.04
N CYS A 93 11.53 24.40 -18.71
CA CYS A 93 12.05 23.36 -19.59
C CYS A 93 11.21 23.18 -20.87
N SER A 94 11.68 22.34 -21.78
CA SER A 94 10.95 22.04 -23.01
C SER A 94 9.62 21.33 -22.72
N LEU A 95 8.62 21.46 -23.60
CA LEU A 95 7.33 20.78 -23.44
C LEU A 95 7.44 19.26 -23.19
N PRO A 96 8.27 18.48 -23.93
CA PRO A 96 8.41 17.05 -23.66
C PRO A 96 9.08 16.76 -22.31
N ASP A 97 10.05 17.57 -21.88
CA ASP A 97 10.70 17.42 -20.57
C ASP A 97 9.75 17.79 -19.42
N ALA A 98 8.93 18.84 -19.60
CA ALA A 98 7.90 19.22 -18.65
C ALA A 98 6.84 18.13 -18.49
N ALA A 99 6.39 17.54 -19.60
CA ALA A 99 5.43 16.44 -19.58
C ALA A 99 6.01 15.21 -18.87
N TRP A 100 7.27 14.91 -19.12
CA TRP A 100 8.01 13.85 -18.45
C TRP A 100 8.15 14.11 -16.94
N LEU A 101 8.57 15.31 -16.55
CA LEU A 101 8.69 15.72 -15.15
C LEU A 101 7.34 15.62 -14.42
N VAL A 102 6.25 16.07 -15.05
CA VAL A 102 4.90 15.91 -14.47
C VAL A 102 4.53 14.45 -14.34
N ALA A 103 4.79 13.61 -15.35
CA ALA A 103 4.45 12.19 -15.31
C ALA A 103 5.21 11.43 -14.21
N THR A 104 6.51 11.66 -14.05
CA THR A 104 7.34 11.02 -13.01
C THR A 104 7.00 11.52 -11.61
N THR A 105 6.62 12.79 -11.48
CA THR A 105 6.13 13.38 -10.22
C THR A 105 4.74 12.84 -9.84
N ALA A 106 3.82 12.79 -10.81
CA ALA A 106 2.47 12.27 -10.67
C ALA A 106 2.45 10.79 -10.24
N THR A 107 3.35 9.99 -10.81
CA THR A 107 3.51 8.57 -10.48
C THR A 107 4.42 8.34 -9.27
N THR A 108 4.92 9.41 -8.62
CA THR A 108 5.86 9.34 -7.50
C THR A 108 7.17 8.60 -7.80
N THR A 109 7.48 8.37 -9.08
CA THR A 109 8.72 7.68 -9.49
C THR A 109 9.94 8.58 -9.34
N GLY A 110 9.86 9.82 -9.82
CA GLY A 110 10.86 10.86 -9.59
C GLY A 110 12.33 10.48 -9.87
N PHE A 111 12.67 10.07 -11.09
CA PHE A 111 14.05 9.69 -11.46
C PHE A 111 15.12 10.76 -11.22
N GLY A 112 14.73 12.03 -11.15
CA GLY A 112 15.65 13.15 -10.90
C GLY A 112 16.49 13.58 -12.11
N ASP A 113 16.26 13.00 -13.29
CA ASP A 113 16.91 13.37 -14.55
C ASP A 113 16.46 14.75 -15.07
N VAL A 114 15.20 15.09 -14.86
CA VAL A 114 14.64 16.43 -15.02
C VAL A 114 14.05 16.83 -13.68
N ALA A 115 14.41 18.02 -13.18
CA ALA A 115 13.97 18.49 -11.87
C ALA A 115 13.71 20.00 -11.87
N PRO A 116 12.72 20.48 -11.09
CA PRO A 116 12.43 21.89 -11.01
C PRO A 116 13.50 22.66 -10.23
N ILE A 117 14.11 23.65 -10.88
CA ILE A 117 15.16 24.48 -10.28
C ILE A 117 14.61 25.80 -9.74
N THR A 118 13.49 26.32 -10.27
CA THR A 118 12.91 27.59 -9.80
C THR A 118 11.95 27.38 -8.63
N PRO A 119 11.77 28.39 -7.75
CA PRO A 119 10.78 28.32 -6.69
C PRO A 119 9.36 28.10 -7.21
N ALA A 120 9.01 28.70 -8.36
CA ALA A 120 7.70 28.56 -8.97
C ALA A 120 7.46 27.14 -9.52
N GLY A 121 8.41 26.58 -10.25
CA GLY A 121 8.29 25.20 -10.75
C GLY A 121 8.27 24.17 -9.62
N ARG A 122 9.01 24.41 -8.53
CA ARG A 122 8.93 23.57 -7.31
C ARG A 122 7.52 23.62 -6.70
N ALA A 123 6.90 24.79 -6.61
CA ALA A 123 5.53 24.92 -6.11
C ALA A 123 4.53 24.16 -6.99
N VAL A 124 4.67 24.21 -8.31
CA VAL A 124 3.85 23.40 -9.24
C VAL A 124 4.05 21.91 -8.99
N CYS A 125 5.30 21.46 -8.87
CA CYS A 125 5.61 20.04 -8.60
C CYS A 125 5.07 19.57 -7.24
N CYS A 126 5.10 20.41 -6.21
CA CYS A 126 4.45 20.10 -4.93
C CYS A 126 2.94 19.86 -5.10
N GLY A 127 2.26 20.69 -5.89
CA GLY A 127 0.85 20.52 -6.20
C GLY A 127 0.56 19.21 -6.94
N VAL A 128 1.37 18.88 -7.95
CA VAL A 128 1.26 17.61 -8.70
C VAL A 128 1.52 16.40 -7.78
N ALA A 129 2.54 16.46 -6.92
CA ALA A 129 2.88 15.38 -6.00
C ALA A 129 1.72 15.09 -5.01
N LEU A 130 1.14 16.14 -4.42
CA LEU A 130 -0.03 16.00 -3.52
C LEU A 130 -1.23 15.39 -4.25
N ALA A 131 -1.50 15.84 -5.48
CA ALA A 131 -2.57 15.28 -6.29
C ALA A 131 -2.31 13.81 -6.65
N GLY A 132 -1.05 13.43 -6.93
CA GLY A 132 -0.64 12.05 -7.22
C GLY A 132 -0.95 11.12 -6.05
N PHE A 133 -0.58 11.51 -4.83
CA PHE A 133 -0.95 10.76 -3.61
C PHE A 133 -2.47 10.64 -3.44
N GLY A 134 -3.22 11.70 -3.70
CA GLY A 134 -4.69 11.68 -3.69
C GLY A 134 -5.25 10.63 -4.66
N LEU A 135 -4.70 10.56 -5.88
CA LEU A 135 -5.09 9.57 -6.88
C LEU A 135 -4.81 8.14 -6.41
N VAL A 136 -3.62 7.86 -5.88
CA VAL A 136 -3.26 6.56 -5.30
C VAL A 136 -4.25 6.16 -4.20
N GLY A 137 -4.64 7.10 -3.33
CA GLY A 137 -5.66 6.86 -2.31
C GLY A 137 -7.02 6.44 -2.88
N THR A 138 -7.48 7.06 -3.97
CA THR A 138 -8.73 6.66 -4.64
C THR A 138 -8.65 5.27 -5.29
N LEU A 139 -7.47 4.90 -5.81
CA LEU A 139 -7.23 3.57 -6.37
C LEU A 139 -7.18 2.52 -5.27
N ALA A 140 -6.49 2.79 -4.16
CA ALA A 140 -6.46 1.91 -2.99
C ALA A 140 -7.87 1.67 -2.41
N ALA A 141 -8.71 2.70 -2.37
CA ALA A 141 -10.09 2.59 -1.92
C ALA A 141 -10.91 1.59 -2.76
N ARG A 142 -10.65 1.49 -4.08
CA ARG A 142 -11.29 0.47 -4.93
C ARG A 142 -10.90 -0.94 -4.55
N VAL A 143 -9.63 -1.16 -4.19
CA VAL A 143 -9.15 -2.48 -3.76
C VAL A 143 -9.91 -2.93 -2.50
N VAL A 144 -10.14 -2.00 -1.58
CA VAL A 144 -10.93 -2.23 -0.36
C VAL A 144 -12.39 -2.51 -0.71
N ASP A 145 -13.01 -1.72 -1.59
CA ASP A 145 -14.40 -1.93 -2.01
C ASP A 145 -14.59 -3.30 -2.67
N ASP A 146 -13.70 -3.65 -3.59
CA ASP A 146 -13.68 -4.96 -4.24
C ASP A 146 -13.49 -6.09 -3.23
N TRP A 147 -12.67 -5.86 -2.19
CA TRP A 147 -12.50 -6.85 -1.12
C TRP A 147 -13.76 -6.99 -0.26
N VAL A 148 -14.39 -5.89 0.14
CA VAL A 148 -15.67 -5.90 0.88
C VAL A 148 -16.77 -6.57 0.05
N ALA A 149 -16.85 -6.27 -1.24
CA ALA A 149 -17.79 -6.89 -2.17
C ALA A 149 -17.55 -8.41 -2.28
N ARG A 150 -16.29 -8.85 -2.34
CA ARG A 150 -15.92 -10.27 -2.32
C ARG A 150 -16.33 -10.98 -1.03
N GLN A 151 -16.26 -10.32 0.12
CA GLN A 151 -16.71 -10.91 1.38
C GLN A 151 -18.22 -11.13 1.45
N ARG A 152 -19.02 -10.28 0.81
CA ARG A 152 -20.48 -10.46 0.75
C ARG A 152 -20.89 -11.69 -0.06
N ASN A 153 -20.03 -12.22 -0.95
CA ASN A 153 -20.38 -13.34 -1.82
C ASN A 153 -19.31 -14.46 -1.80
N PRO A 154 -19.26 -15.28 -0.72
CA PRO A 154 -18.16 -16.22 -0.46
C PRO A 154 -18.09 -17.45 -1.40
N GLY A 155 -18.95 -17.56 -2.41
CA GLY A 155 -19.20 -18.79 -3.17
C GLY A 155 -18.26 -19.13 -4.35
N ARG A 156 -17.30 -18.30 -4.77
CA ARG A 156 -16.48 -18.60 -5.96
C ARG A 156 -14.99 -18.25 -5.77
N ARG A 157 -14.16 -19.31 -5.62
CA ARG A 157 -12.69 -19.35 -5.84
C ARG A 157 -11.78 -18.52 -4.92
N ARG A 158 -11.51 -19.04 -3.72
CA ARG A 158 -10.60 -18.47 -2.72
C ARG A 158 -9.09 -18.79 -2.88
N ARG A 159 -8.70 -19.77 -3.71
CA ARG A 159 -7.28 -20.27 -3.75
C ARG A 159 -6.49 -19.96 -5.03
N ARG A 160 -7.13 -19.50 -6.11
CA ARG A 160 -6.46 -19.17 -7.39
C ARG A 160 -6.22 -17.68 -7.62
N SER A 161 -6.72 -16.81 -6.73
CA SER A 161 -6.64 -15.35 -6.86
C SER A 161 -5.22 -14.81 -6.65
N GLY A 162 -4.48 -15.32 -5.65
CA GLY A 162 -3.09 -14.90 -5.40
C GLY A 162 -2.14 -15.24 -6.56
N LEU A 163 -2.22 -16.47 -7.08
CA LEU A 163 -1.43 -16.88 -8.25
C LEU A 163 -1.77 -16.07 -9.50
N ARG A 164 -3.06 -15.79 -9.73
CA ARG A 164 -3.49 -14.95 -10.87
C ARG A 164 -2.98 -13.53 -10.76
N LEU A 165 -3.01 -12.94 -9.56
CA LEU A 165 -2.50 -11.59 -9.33
C LEU A 165 -0.98 -11.53 -9.51
N GLY A 166 -0.25 -12.53 -8.96
CA GLY A 166 1.19 -12.65 -9.15
C GLY A 166 1.58 -12.84 -10.63
N LEU A 167 0.85 -13.69 -11.36
CA LEU A 167 1.07 -13.87 -12.79
C LEU A 167 0.74 -12.59 -13.58
N ALA A 168 -0.34 -11.88 -13.24
CA ALA A 168 -0.67 -10.62 -13.88
C ALA A 168 0.41 -9.55 -13.63
N ALA A 169 0.95 -9.48 -12.41
CA ALA A 169 2.08 -8.60 -12.10
C ALA A 169 3.34 -8.98 -12.89
N ALA A 170 3.67 -10.28 -12.97
CA ALA A 170 4.82 -10.75 -13.76
C ALA A 170 4.65 -10.43 -15.26
N CYS A 171 3.48 -10.70 -15.84
CA CYS A 171 3.18 -10.36 -17.22
C CYS A 171 3.28 -8.85 -17.48
N LEU A 172 2.82 -8.03 -16.52
CA LEU A 172 2.90 -6.59 -16.62
C LEU A 172 4.36 -6.10 -16.59
N LEU A 173 5.19 -6.64 -15.70
CA LEU A 173 6.63 -6.30 -15.62
C LEU A 173 7.38 -6.72 -16.88
N LEU A 174 7.07 -7.90 -17.43
CA LEU A 174 7.63 -8.39 -18.70
C LEU A 174 7.19 -7.52 -19.88
N PHE A 175 5.93 -7.08 -19.90
CA PHE A 175 5.42 -6.14 -20.90
C PHE A 175 6.15 -4.79 -20.83
N GLY A 176 6.32 -4.25 -19.62
CA GLY A 176 7.09 -3.03 -19.39
C GLY A 176 8.53 -3.16 -19.89
N ALA A 177 9.20 -4.27 -19.55
CA ALA A 177 10.56 -4.54 -19.99
C ALA A 177 10.68 -4.66 -21.51
N ALA A 178 9.78 -5.41 -22.15
CA ALA A 178 9.77 -5.57 -23.60
C ALA A 178 9.55 -4.24 -24.32
N GLY A 179 8.64 -3.39 -23.82
CA GLY A 179 8.38 -2.07 -24.38
C GLY A 179 9.56 -1.11 -24.20
N LEU A 180 10.11 -1.01 -23.00
CA LEU A 180 11.28 -0.17 -22.72
C LEU A 180 12.50 -0.60 -23.55
N ARG A 181 12.75 -1.91 -23.68
CA ARG A 181 13.79 -2.42 -24.57
C ARG A 181 13.53 -2.04 -26.03
N ARG A 182 12.28 -2.07 -26.49
CA ARG A 182 11.95 -1.74 -27.88
C ARG A 182 12.09 -0.24 -28.17
N CYS A 183 11.80 0.61 -27.20
CA CYS A 183 11.95 2.07 -27.32
C CYS A 183 13.41 2.52 -27.18
N ASP A 184 14.14 1.98 -26.21
CA ASP A 184 15.45 2.50 -25.79
C ASP A 184 16.62 1.57 -26.11
N GLY A 185 16.37 0.38 -26.67
CA GLY A 185 17.42 -0.58 -27.01
C GLY A 185 18.09 -1.25 -25.79
N LEU A 186 17.58 -1.02 -24.58
CA LEU A 186 18.16 -1.50 -23.32
C LEU A 186 18.36 -3.02 -23.31
N ALA A 187 19.45 -3.48 -22.67
CA ALA A 187 19.64 -4.90 -22.37
C ALA A 187 18.46 -5.44 -21.56
N TRP A 188 18.16 -6.74 -21.68
CA TRP A 188 17.01 -7.33 -20.97
C TRP A 188 17.07 -7.15 -19.46
N GLY A 189 18.28 -7.20 -18.87
CA GLY A 189 18.50 -6.95 -17.44
C GLY A 189 18.07 -5.54 -17.06
N ASP A 190 18.59 -4.53 -17.75
CA ASP A 190 18.30 -3.11 -17.47
C ASP A 190 16.84 -2.76 -17.76
N ALA A 191 16.24 -3.35 -18.81
CA ALA A 191 14.84 -3.13 -19.14
C ALA A 191 13.88 -3.74 -18.10
N LEU A 192 14.19 -4.93 -17.58
CA LEU A 192 13.45 -5.54 -16.47
C LEU A 192 13.63 -4.78 -15.17
N TYR A 193 14.87 -4.37 -14.88
CA TYR A 193 15.17 -3.53 -13.74
C TYR A 193 14.37 -2.22 -13.81
N LEU A 194 14.44 -1.50 -14.92
CA LEU A 194 13.71 -0.26 -15.12
C LEU A 194 12.18 -0.46 -15.04
N SER A 195 11.64 -1.56 -15.58
CA SER A 195 10.20 -1.85 -15.47
C SER A 195 9.76 -2.07 -14.02
N VAL A 196 10.59 -2.75 -13.21
CA VAL A 196 10.36 -2.90 -11.76
C VAL A 196 10.45 -1.54 -11.05
N MET A 197 11.46 -0.73 -11.37
CA MET A 197 11.66 0.59 -10.75
C MET A 197 10.49 1.55 -11.01
N VAL A 198 9.96 1.57 -12.23
CA VAL A 198 8.76 2.34 -12.59
C VAL A 198 7.52 1.77 -11.91
N ALA A 199 7.33 0.45 -11.92
CA ALA A 199 6.14 -0.19 -11.36
C ALA A 199 6.05 -0.08 -9.83
N THR A 200 7.20 -0.01 -9.16
CA THR A 200 7.32 0.13 -7.70
C THR A 200 7.54 1.57 -7.25
N THR A 201 7.57 2.52 -8.20
CA THR A 201 7.80 3.95 -7.95
C THR A 201 9.08 4.22 -7.15
N THR A 202 10.12 3.39 -7.30
CA THR A 202 11.39 3.54 -6.56
C THR A 202 12.30 4.57 -7.23
N GLY A 203 12.44 4.48 -8.57
CA GLY A 203 13.10 5.48 -9.43
C GLY A 203 14.49 5.98 -8.99
N TYR A 204 15.49 5.12 -8.80
CA TYR A 204 16.85 5.54 -8.38
C TYR A 204 17.55 6.51 -9.36
N GLY A 205 17.14 6.55 -10.63
CA GLY A 205 17.69 7.48 -11.62
C GLY A 205 19.01 7.02 -12.27
N ASP A 206 19.47 5.81 -11.96
CA ASP A 206 20.67 5.19 -12.54
C ASP A 206 20.43 4.67 -13.96
N VAL A 207 19.25 4.11 -14.22
CA VAL A 207 18.75 3.79 -15.55
C VAL A 207 17.48 4.60 -15.77
N VAL A 208 17.46 5.40 -16.84
CA VAL A 208 16.36 6.32 -17.16
C VAL A 208 15.98 6.13 -18.63
N PRO A 209 14.68 6.15 -18.98
CA PRO A 209 14.26 6.02 -20.36
C PRO A 209 14.73 7.20 -21.21
N SER A 210 15.06 6.92 -22.46
CA SER A 210 15.45 7.95 -23.42
C SER A 210 14.25 8.83 -23.80
N ALA A 211 14.48 9.93 -24.52
CA ALA A 211 13.39 10.76 -25.04
C ALA A 211 12.33 9.95 -25.82
N ALA A 212 12.71 8.87 -26.50
CA ALA A 212 11.80 7.99 -27.23
C ALA A 212 11.02 7.03 -26.31
N GLY A 213 11.63 6.58 -25.21
CA GLY A 213 11.02 5.66 -24.23
C GLY A 213 10.17 6.33 -23.17
N ARG A 214 10.39 7.62 -22.89
CA ARG A 214 9.65 8.40 -21.88
C ARG A 214 8.12 8.33 -22.02
N PRO A 215 7.50 8.49 -23.22
CA PRO A 215 6.05 8.37 -23.37
C PRO A 215 5.53 6.98 -23.00
N PHE A 216 6.25 5.93 -23.40
CA PHE A 216 5.92 4.55 -23.03
C PHE A 216 6.05 4.34 -21.52
N ALA A 217 7.16 4.78 -20.92
CA ALA A 217 7.42 4.66 -19.49
C ALA A 217 6.36 5.39 -18.66
N ALA A 218 5.95 6.59 -19.08
CA ALA A 218 4.89 7.36 -18.42
C ALA A 218 3.54 6.63 -18.46
N ALA A 219 3.13 6.11 -19.63
CA ALA A 219 1.90 5.34 -19.76
C ALA A 219 1.95 4.03 -18.96
N PHE A 220 3.09 3.34 -19.01
CA PHE A 220 3.34 2.12 -18.24
C PHE A 220 3.26 2.38 -16.73
N GLY A 221 3.86 3.46 -16.23
CA GLY A 221 3.81 3.86 -14.82
C GLY A 221 2.39 4.02 -14.28
N LEU A 222 1.53 4.70 -15.06
CA LEU A 222 0.11 4.86 -14.71
C LEU A 222 -0.64 3.52 -14.70
N LEU A 223 -0.35 2.64 -15.67
CA LEU A 223 -0.95 1.31 -15.73
C LEU A 223 -0.49 0.42 -14.56
N SER A 224 0.80 0.48 -14.21
CA SER A 224 1.38 -0.30 -13.12
C SER A 224 0.91 0.12 -11.74
N ALA A 225 0.58 1.40 -11.53
CA ALA A 225 0.06 1.89 -10.26
C ALA A 225 -1.19 1.12 -9.79
N VAL A 226 -2.06 0.70 -10.71
CA VAL A 226 -3.27 -0.08 -10.39
C VAL A 226 -2.91 -1.49 -9.93
N THR A 227 -2.06 -2.20 -10.66
CA THR A 227 -1.65 -3.57 -10.32
C THR A 227 -0.83 -3.60 -9.03
N PHE A 228 0.04 -2.61 -8.81
CA PHE A 228 0.79 -2.46 -7.57
C PHE A 228 -0.14 -2.19 -6.38
N SER A 229 -1.11 -1.28 -6.52
CA SER A 229 -2.13 -1.01 -5.47
C SER A 229 -2.91 -2.27 -5.10
N ASN A 230 -3.30 -3.08 -6.10
CA ASN A 230 -3.97 -4.36 -5.89
C ASN A 230 -3.08 -5.37 -5.15
N LEU A 231 -1.78 -5.40 -5.47
CA LEU A 231 -0.81 -6.28 -4.82
C LEU A 231 -0.63 -5.91 -3.35
N VAL A 232 -0.42 -4.62 -3.05
CA VAL A 232 -0.30 -4.12 -1.67
C VAL A 232 -1.56 -4.41 -0.87
N GLY A 233 -2.74 -4.13 -1.44
CA GLY A 233 -4.02 -4.42 -0.76
C GLY A 233 -4.24 -5.91 -0.51
N ALA A 234 -3.86 -6.78 -1.45
CA ALA A 234 -3.95 -8.23 -1.25
C ALA A 234 -3.02 -8.72 -0.14
N LEU A 235 -1.80 -8.18 -0.06
CA LEU A 235 -0.82 -8.53 0.97
C LEU A 235 -1.22 -7.99 2.35
N ALA A 236 -1.77 -6.78 2.43
CA ALA A 236 -2.22 -6.18 3.68
C ALA A 236 -3.34 -6.98 4.36
N VAL A 237 -4.19 -7.64 3.56
CA VAL A 237 -5.39 -8.32 4.05
C VAL A 237 -5.16 -9.81 4.34
N ALA A 238 -4.15 -10.43 3.71
CA ALA A 238 -3.88 -11.85 3.86
C ALA A 238 -3.56 -12.31 5.31
N PRO A 239 -2.80 -11.57 6.14
CA PRO A 239 -2.56 -11.92 7.54
C PRO A 239 -3.85 -11.88 8.38
N LEU A 240 -4.67 -10.84 8.18
CA LEU A 240 -5.93 -10.64 8.91
C LEU A 240 -6.90 -11.80 8.70
N GLU A 241 -7.00 -12.31 7.46
CA GLU A 241 -7.86 -13.47 7.17
C GLU A 241 -7.38 -14.76 7.85
N ARG A 242 -6.06 -14.90 8.11
CA ARG A 242 -5.52 -16.08 8.80
C ARG A 242 -5.92 -16.08 10.27
N GLU A 243 -5.83 -14.93 10.93
CA GLU A 243 -6.22 -14.78 12.34
C GLU A 243 -7.71 -14.98 12.54
N LEU A 244 -8.54 -14.35 11.71
CA LEU A 244 -10.00 -14.53 11.75
C LEU A 244 -10.41 -15.99 11.52
N ALA A 245 -9.73 -16.69 10.61
CA ALA A 245 -10.01 -18.10 10.35
C ALA A 245 -9.58 -19.00 11.52
N ALA A 246 -8.45 -18.71 12.17
CA ALA A 246 -7.99 -19.43 13.35
C ALA A 246 -8.96 -19.23 14.53
N ALA A 247 -9.38 -17.99 14.79
CA ALA A 247 -10.33 -17.65 15.84
C ALA A 247 -11.70 -18.33 15.64
N ARG A 248 -12.24 -18.32 14.41
CA ARG A 248 -13.50 -19.00 14.08
C ARG A 248 -13.43 -20.51 14.28
N ARG A 249 -12.30 -21.15 13.96
CA ARG A 249 -12.12 -22.58 14.20
C ARG A 249 -12.06 -22.91 15.69
N ALA A 250 -11.36 -22.10 16.48
CA ALA A 250 -11.30 -22.29 17.92
C ALA A 250 -12.69 -22.21 18.58
N ALA A 251 -13.54 -21.28 18.14
CA ALA A 251 -14.90 -21.10 18.65
C ALA A 251 -15.90 -22.20 18.27
N LEU A 252 -15.62 -23.01 17.24
CA LEU A 252 -16.48 -24.14 16.83
C LEU A 252 -16.13 -25.45 17.55
N VAL A 253 -14.98 -25.49 18.24
CA VAL A 253 -14.48 -26.68 18.95
C VAL A 253 -14.67 -26.55 20.47
N SER A 254 -15.08 -25.38 20.96
CA SER A 254 -15.44 -25.09 22.36
C SER A 254 -16.94 -25.15 22.59
#